data_AF-A0A1E5UTB6-F1
#
_entry.id   AF-A0A1E5UTB6-F1
#
_cell.length_a   1.000
_cell.length_b   1.000
_cell.length_c   1.000
_cell.angle_alpha   90.00
_cell.angle_beta   90.00
_cell.angle_gamma   90.00
#
_symmetry.space_group_name_H-M   'P 1'
#
loop_
_entity.id
_entity.type
_entity.pdbx_description
1 polymer ?
#
loop_
_entity_poly.entity_id
_entity_poly.type
_entity_poly.pdbx_seq_one_letter_code
_entity_poly.pdbx_strand_id
1 'polypeptide(L)'
;MYASALIDQRLLTGARRAIARALRALPVSQHHRVWPLMCRLAYLPGCPAPTAVRVLRRYPQFDPAHAEELVAFLVSAGRFREAAEQLTAAIDDDGGFRSAKGTTRRQLLLDLCELLAKHPDGVAGMPMEAILCSAARKFPEEAGVLWRTLAGYYARKGIHSKARDVFEEGTTTAATVKDIRLVFESYLHFEHAVVAAELDKGAQQENSASALQCCWLADKDNADLNMARLERLLERRPEMLNGVQLRQNSHASRRGTTG
;
A
#
# COMPACT_ATOMS: atom_id res chain seq x y z
N MET A 1 37.21 2.86 16.65
CA MET A 1 38.27 2.05 17.31
C MET A 1 37.68 1.10 18.35
N TYR A 2 37.18 1.56 19.52
CA TYR A 2 36.60 0.63 20.51
C TYR A 2 35.25 0.02 20.08
N ALA A 3 34.32 0.84 19.59
CA ALA A 3 33.01 0.34 19.17
C ALA A 3 33.07 -0.56 17.92
N SER A 4 34.01 -0.31 17.00
CA SER A 4 34.25 -1.15 15.82
C SER A 4 34.77 -2.53 16.22
N ALA A 5 35.75 -2.59 17.14
CA ALA A 5 36.27 -3.87 17.64
C ALA A 5 35.18 -4.70 18.33
N LEU A 6 34.28 -4.08 19.10
CA LEU A 6 33.15 -4.77 19.72
C LEU A 6 32.14 -5.32 18.71
N ILE A 7 31.95 -4.63 17.58
CA ILE A 7 31.12 -5.10 16.47
C ILE A 7 31.76 -6.33 15.81
N ASP A 8 33.07 -6.27 15.55
CA ASP A 8 33.80 -7.38 14.92
C ASP A 8 33.81 -8.62 15.82
N GLN A 9 33.85 -8.43 17.15
CA GLN A 9 33.72 -9.49 18.17
C GLN A 9 32.27 -9.97 18.39
N ARG A 10 31.27 -9.42 17.67
CA ARG A 10 29.84 -9.75 17.78
C ARG A 10 29.22 -9.56 19.17
N LEU A 11 29.80 -8.70 20.01
CA LEU A 11 29.26 -8.36 21.33
C LEU A 11 28.15 -7.30 21.22
N LEU A 12 26.96 -7.71 20.77
CA LEU A 12 25.86 -6.82 20.40
C LEU A 12 25.40 -5.86 21.51
N THR A 13 25.27 -6.34 22.74
CA THR A 13 24.82 -5.53 23.87
C THR A 13 25.88 -4.51 24.30
N GLY A 14 27.16 -4.92 24.29
CA GLY A 14 28.31 -4.06 24.57
C GLY A 14 28.46 -2.96 23.52
N ALA A 15 28.44 -3.34 22.24
CA ALA A 15 28.49 -2.41 21.12
C ALA A 15 27.33 -1.40 21.15
N ARG A 16 26.09 -1.86 21.36
CA ARG A 16 24.92 -0.97 21.47
C ARG A 16 25.06 0.03 22.61
N ARG A 17 25.52 -0.41 23.79
CA ARG A 17 25.72 0.48 24.96
C ARG A 17 26.83 1.49 24.72
N ALA A 18 27.94 1.07 24.09
CA ALA A 18 29.06 1.95 23.76
C ALA A 18 28.63 3.03 22.76
N ILE A 19 27.92 2.64 21.70
CA ILE A 19 27.38 3.56 20.69
C ILE A 19 26.33 4.50 21.31
N ALA A 20 25.42 3.98 22.13
CA ALA A 20 24.43 4.81 22.81
C ALA A 20 25.05 5.82 23.78
N ARG A 21 26.14 5.44 24.47
CA ARG A 21 26.92 6.36 25.31
C ARG A 21 27.61 7.43 24.46
N ALA A 22 28.19 7.05 23.33
CA ALA A 22 28.78 7.99 22.38
C ALA A 22 27.75 9.01 21.87
N LEU A 23 26.56 8.56 21.43
CA LEU A 23 25.49 9.46 20.95
C LEU A 23 24.99 10.44 22.03
N ARG A 24 25.07 10.10 23.32
CA ARG A 24 24.71 11.01 24.43
C ARG A 24 25.82 11.99 24.78
N ALA A 25 27.08 11.57 24.63
CA ALA A 25 28.23 12.39 25.00
C ALA A 25 28.65 13.36 23.88
N LEU A 26 28.37 13.01 22.63
CA LEU A 26 28.79 13.77 21.45
C LEU A 26 27.70 14.77 21.02
N PRO A 27 28.08 15.98 20.58
CA PRO A 27 27.15 16.94 19.98
C PRO A 27 26.59 16.41 18.65
N VAL A 28 25.39 16.85 18.27
CA VAL A 28 24.64 16.37 17.10
C VAL A 28 25.45 16.47 15.80
N SER A 29 26.34 17.46 15.68
CA SER A 29 27.22 17.63 14.52
C SER A 29 28.16 16.43 14.28
N GLN A 30 28.52 15.66 15.30
CA GLN A 30 29.44 14.51 15.20
C GLN A 30 28.71 13.17 15.04
N HIS A 31 27.39 13.16 15.07
CA HIS A 31 26.59 11.93 14.99
C HIS A 31 26.75 11.22 13.65
N HIS A 32 27.12 11.94 12.57
CA HIS A 32 27.43 11.37 11.26
C HIS A 32 28.53 10.29 11.30
N ARG A 33 29.45 10.31 12.27
CA ARG A 33 30.51 9.29 12.42
C ARG A 33 30.06 8.06 13.19
N VAL A 34 29.03 8.20 14.01
CA VAL A 34 28.57 7.17 14.94
C VAL A 34 27.46 6.33 14.33
N TRP A 35 26.57 6.96 13.56
CA TRP A 35 25.45 6.27 12.92
C TRP A 35 25.84 5.14 11.94
N PRO A 36 26.89 5.26 11.09
CA PRO A 36 27.31 4.16 10.23
C PRO A 36 27.70 2.90 11.02
N LEU A 37 28.29 3.06 12.20
CA LEU A 37 28.61 1.94 13.10
C LEU A 37 27.34 1.30 13.67
N MET A 38 26.34 2.12 13.95
CA MET A 38 25.04 1.66 14.43
C MET A 38 24.24 0.93 13.35
N CYS A 39 24.26 1.41 12.10
CA CYS A 39 23.68 0.71 10.96
C CYS A 39 24.40 -0.63 10.72
N ARG A 40 25.74 -0.64 10.78
CA ARG A 40 26.53 -1.88 10.70
C ARG A 40 26.10 -2.88 11.77
N LEU A 41 25.85 -2.44 13.01
CA LEU A 41 25.33 -3.29 14.07
C LEU A 41 23.93 -3.86 13.74
N ALA A 42 23.06 -3.05 13.14
CA ALA A 42 21.70 -3.46 12.78
C ALA A 42 21.64 -4.53 11.67
N TYR A 43 22.56 -4.46 10.70
CA TYR A 43 22.65 -5.43 9.60
C TYR A 43 23.41 -6.71 9.94
N LEU A 44 23.94 -6.87 11.16
CA LEU A 44 24.61 -8.11 11.57
C LEU A 44 23.61 -9.27 11.70
N PRO A 45 23.96 -10.49 11.23
CA PRO A 45 23.06 -11.65 11.23
C PRO A 45 22.69 -12.18 12.63
N GLY A 46 23.34 -11.68 13.69
CA GLY A 46 23.01 -12.03 15.09
C GLY A 46 22.12 -11.02 15.81
N CYS A 47 21.78 -9.88 15.17
CA CYS A 47 21.02 -8.83 15.82
C CYS A 47 19.54 -9.21 15.94
N PRO A 48 18.91 -9.12 17.13
CA PRO A 48 17.48 -9.31 17.25
C PRO A 48 16.74 -8.27 16.40
N ALA A 49 15.83 -8.73 15.53
CA ALA A 49 14.96 -7.89 14.69
C ALA A 49 14.34 -6.67 15.43
N PRO A 50 13.78 -6.78 16.66
CA PRO A 50 13.22 -5.62 17.35
C PRO A 50 14.27 -4.56 17.72
N THR A 51 15.52 -4.96 17.92
CA THR A 51 16.62 -4.04 18.24
C THR A 51 17.06 -3.29 16.98
N ALA A 52 17.20 -3.99 15.86
CA ALA A 52 17.51 -3.39 14.57
C ALA A 52 16.44 -2.38 14.16
N VAL A 53 15.15 -2.73 14.26
CA VAL A 53 14.03 -1.82 13.96
C VAL A 53 14.08 -0.56 14.82
N ARG A 54 14.25 -0.68 16.14
CA ARG A 54 14.30 0.49 17.05
C ARG A 54 15.45 1.42 16.74
N VAL A 55 16.58 0.86 16.34
CA VAL A 55 17.77 1.61 15.95
C VAL A 55 17.53 2.33 14.63
N LEU A 56 17.06 1.59 13.62
CA LEU A 56 16.87 2.13 12.29
C LEU A 56 15.71 3.13 12.24
N ARG A 57 14.69 3.05 13.11
CA ARG A 57 13.66 4.09 13.26
C ARG A 57 14.22 5.47 13.65
N ARG A 58 15.34 5.50 14.38
CA ARG A 58 15.94 6.76 14.83
C ARG A 58 16.86 7.37 13.78
N TYR A 59 17.30 6.59 12.80
CA TYR A 59 18.27 7.03 11.82
C TYR A 59 17.70 8.04 10.79
N PRO A 60 16.49 7.85 10.22
CA PRO A 60 15.86 8.84 9.33
C PRO A 60 15.62 10.21 9.98
N GLN A 61 15.47 10.26 11.31
CA GLN A 61 15.34 11.52 12.05
C GLN A 61 16.62 12.36 11.99
N PHE A 62 17.77 11.73 11.73
CA PHE A 62 19.06 12.39 11.62
C PHE A 62 19.46 12.63 10.16
N ASP A 63 19.26 11.64 9.30
CA ASP A 63 19.52 11.75 7.87
C ASP A 63 18.34 11.18 7.06
N PRO A 64 17.50 12.05 6.46
CA PRO A 64 16.34 11.62 5.69
C PRO A 64 16.75 10.85 4.42
N ALA A 65 18.00 10.98 3.96
CA ALA A 65 18.49 10.33 2.74
C ALA A 65 18.52 8.79 2.86
N HIS A 66 18.68 8.27 4.08
CA HIS A 66 18.75 6.83 4.34
C HIS A 66 17.40 6.18 4.70
N ALA A 67 16.29 6.91 4.61
CA ALA A 67 14.96 6.36 4.90
C ALA A 67 14.60 5.17 3.97
N GLU A 68 15.08 5.17 2.73
CA GLU A 68 14.81 4.08 1.77
C GLU A 68 15.51 2.77 2.12
N GLU A 69 16.73 2.85 2.66
CA GLU A 69 17.47 1.67 3.13
C GLU A 69 16.75 1.04 4.32
N LEU A 70 16.20 1.88 5.21
CA LEU A 70 15.33 1.43 6.28
C LEU A 70 14.09 0.72 5.73
N VAL A 71 13.39 1.30 4.75
CA VAL A 71 12.19 0.68 4.15
C VAL A 71 12.54 -0.69 3.56
N ALA A 72 13.63 -0.79 2.80
CA ALA A 72 14.10 -2.07 2.25
C ALA A 72 14.41 -3.11 3.34
N PHE A 73 15.02 -2.69 4.45
CA PHE A 73 15.26 -3.57 5.60
C PHE A 73 13.96 -3.99 6.30
N LEU A 74 12.99 -3.09 6.46
CA LEU A 74 11.72 -3.42 7.10
C LEU A 74 10.91 -4.42 6.26
N VAL A 75 10.96 -4.28 4.94
CA VAL A 75 10.34 -5.24 4.00
C VAL A 75 11.01 -6.61 4.11
N SER A 76 12.35 -6.67 4.12
CA SER A 76 13.06 -7.97 4.29
C SER A 76 12.85 -8.59 5.67
N ALA A 77 12.65 -7.78 6.72
CA ALA A 77 12.33 -8.22 8.06
C ALA A 77 10.84 -8.59 8.26
N GLY A 78 9.98 -8.45 7.23
CA GLY A 78 8.55 -8.76 7.30
C GLY A 78 7.72 -7.79 8.14
N ARG A 79 8.24 -6.58 8.41
CA ARG A 79 7.58 -5.53 9.21
C ARG A 79 6.86 -4.53 8.31
N PHE A 80 5.86 -5.01 7.57
CA PHE A 80 5.19 -4.25 6.52
C PHE A 80 4.46 -2.99 7.02
N ARG A 81 3.80 -3.06 8.19
CA ARG A 81 3.14 -1.89 8.78
C ARG A 81 4.10 -0.73 9.00
N GLU A 82 5.27 -1.02 9.57
CA GLU A 82 6.26 0.01 9.88
C GLU A 82 6.85 0.61 8.61
N ALA A 83 7.05 -0.20 7.58
CA ALA A 83 7.46 0.28 6.27
C ALA A 83 6.42 1.24 5.67
N ALA A 84 5.13 0.88 5.74
CA ALA A 84 4.04 1.73 5.27
C ALA A 84 3.93 3.05 6.05
N GLU A 85 4.12 3.03 7.38
CA GLU A 85 4.14 4.25 8.22
C GLU A 85 5.29 5.19 7.83
N GLN A 86 6.46 4.64 7.51
CA GLN A 86 7.60 5.45 7.07
C GLN A 86 7.41 6.02 5.67
N LEU A 87 6.83 5.25 4.74
CA LEU A 87 6.52 5.72 3.39
C LEU A 87 5.45 6.81 3.40
N THR A 88 4.41 6.65 4.23
CA THR A 88 3.35 7.67 4.37
C THR A 88 3.88 8.97 4.98
N ALA A 89 4.69 8.89 6.04
CA ALA A 89 5.39 10.05 6.58
C ALA A 89 6.28 10.73 5.52
N ALA A 90 7.02 9.96 4.73
CA ALA A 90 7.86 10.49 3.65
C ALA A 90 7.07 11.15 2.51
N ILE A 91 5.82 10.71 2.26
CA ILE A 91 4.92 11.32 1.28
C ILE A 91 4.31 12.61 1.82
N ASP A 92 4.01 12.68 3.12
CA ASP A 92 3.41 13.85 3.77
C ASP A 92 4.41 14.97 4.07
N ASP A 93 5.70 14.66 4.21
CA ASP A 93 6.76 15.64 4.45
C ASP A 93 7.07 16.48 3.20
N ASP A 94 6.36 17.60 3.04
CA ASP A 94 6.42 18.47 1.85
C ASP A 94 7.79 19.15 1.59
N GLY A 95 8.71 19.19 2.57
CA GLY A 95 9.98 19.92 2.48
C GLY A 95 11.27 19.17 2.82
N GLY A 96 11.20 17.94 3.33
CA GLY A 96 12.36 17.27 3.97
C GLY A 96 12.95 16.07 3.23
N PHE A 97 12.16 15.38 2.40
CA PHE A 97 12.63 14.15 1.76
C PHE A 97 13.52 14.47 0.54
N ARG A 98 14.83 14.27 0.70
CA ARG A 98 15.79 14.16 -0.40
C ARG A 98 16.24 12.71 -0.48
N SER A 99 15.72 11.97 -1.44
CA SER A 99 16.16 10.60 -1.70
C SER A 99 17.66 10.58 -1.99
N ALA A 100 18.41 9.72 -1.28
CA ALA A 100 19.81 9.42 -1.63
C ALA A 100 19.92 8.78 -3.03
N LYS A 101 18.87 8.06 -3.47
CA LYS A 101 18.83 7.31 -4.73
C LYS A 101 18.13 8.07 -5.87
N GLY A 102 17.68 9.30 -5.63
CA GLY A 102 16.95 10.10 -6.60
C GLY A 102 15.54 9.61 -6.90
N THR A 103 14.92 8.83 -5.99
CA THR A 103 13.52 8.43 -6.16
C THR A 103 12.60 9.65 -6.07
N THR A 104 11.58 9.64 -6.91
CA THR A 104 10.54 10.66 -6.89
C THR A 104 9.49 10.30 -5.83
N ARG A 105 8.80 11.30 -5.28
CA ARG A 105 7.68 11.07 -4.34
C ARG A 105 6.61 10.14 -4.91
N ARG A 106 6.40 10.27 -6.22
CA ARG A 106 5.56 9.39 -7.04
C ARG A 106 5.98 7.92 -6.90
N GLN A 107 7.27 7.62 -7.05
CA GLN A 107 7.77 6.26 -6.90
C GLN A 107 7.58 5.71 -5.48
N LEU A 108 7.78 6.54 -4.44
CA LEU A 108 7.50 6.11 -3.06
C LEU A 108 6.04 5.74 -2.83
N LEU A 109 5.12 6.48 -3.45
CA LEU A 109 3.69 6.19 -3.40
C LEU A 109 3.35 4.89 -4.14
N LEU A 110 3.98 4.63 -5.28
CA LEU A 110 3.83 3.37 -5.99
C LEU A 110 4.42 2.19 -5.19
N ASP A 111 5.58 2.37 -4.56
CA ASP A 111 6.19 1.36 -3.68
C ASP A 111 5.29 1.06 -2.48
N LEU A 112 4.67 2.08 -1.88
CA LEU A 112 3.65 1.92 -0.84
C LEU A 112 2.47 1.09 -1.37
N CYS A 113 1.93 1.45 -2.54
CA CYS A 113 0.84 0.72 -3.17
C CYS A 113 1.18 -0.74 -3.44
N GLU A 114 2.39 -1.03 -3.92
CA GLU A 114 2.85 -2.41 -4.14
C GLU A 114 2.96 -3.21 -2.84
N LEU A 115 3.46 -2.60 -1.76
CA LEU A 115 3.56 -3.25 -0.46
C LEU A 115 2.18 -3.62 0.08
N LEU A 116 1.22 -2.70 -0.01
CA LEU A 116 -0.16 -2.93 0.41
C LEU A 116 -0.83 -4.01 -0.44
N ALA A 117 -0.58 -3.98 -1.76
CA ALA A 117 -1.03 -4.97 -2.71
C ALA A 117 -0.23 -6.28 -2.66
N LYS A 118 0.73 -6.48 -1.75
CA LYS A 118 1.38 -7.79 -1.54
C LYS A 118 1.03 -8.34 -0.15
N HIS A 119 0.91 -7.47 0.85
CA HIS A 119 0.76 -7.87 2.26
C HIS A 119 -0.41 -7.16 2.97
N PRO A 120 -1.67 -7.49 2.67
CA PRO A 120 -2.83 -6.86 3.31
C PRO A 120 -2.93 -7.14 4.82
N ASP A 121 -2.56 -8.36 5.25
CA ASP A 121 -2.67 -8.78 6.66
C ASP A 121 -1.62 -8.11 7.55
N GLY A 122 -0.43 -7.88 7.00
CA GLY A 122 0.70 -7.24 7.71
C GLY A 122 0.49 -5.76 8.03
N VAL A 123 -0.56 -5.13 7.49
CA VAL A 123 -0.89 -3.71 7.65
C VAL A 123 -2.24 -3.52 8.37
N ALA A 124 -2.69 -4.53 9.14
CA ALA A 124 -3.88 -4.40 9.96
C ALA A 124 -3.76 -3.24 10.97
N GLY A 125 -4.78 -2.38 11.03
CA GLY A 125 -4.90 -1.28 12.01
C GLY A 125 -4.53 0.13 11.50
N MET A 126 -3.99 0.26 10.27
CA MET A 126 -3.76 1.57 9.65
C MET A 126 -5.01 2.06 8.90
N PRO A 127 -5.38 3.35 8.98
CA PRO A 127 -6.51 3.92 8.23
C PRO A 127 -6.13 4.09 6.74
N MET A 128 -6.16 2.98 6.00
CA MET A 128 -5.71 2.93 4.60
C MET A 128 -6.51 3.83 3.66
N GLU A 129 -7.84 3.88 3.83
CA GLU A 129 -8.73 4.74 3.03
C GLU A 129 -8.33 6.21 3.17
N ALA A 130 -8.17 6.70 4.40
CA ALA A 130 -7.84 8.11 4.64
C ALA A 130 -6.51 8.49 3.99
N ILE A 131 -5.52 7.60 4.06
CA ILE A 131 -4.17 7.80 3.51
C ILE A 131 -4.19 7.77 1.98
N LEU A 132 -4.83 6.77 1.36
CA LEU A 132 -4.87 6.67 -0.10
C LEU A 132 -5.76 7.75 -0.72
N CYS A 133 -6.87 8.11 -0.08
CA CYS A 133 -7.72 9.21 -0.53
C CYS A 133 -7.06 10.58 -0.35
N SER A 134 -6.29 10.80 0.74
CA SER A 134 -5.50 12.04 0.88
C SER A 134 -4.39 12.10 -0.17
N ALA A 135 -3.74 10.97 -0.47
CA ALA A 135 -2.74 10.86 -1.53
C ALA A 135 -3.34 11.10 -2.93
N ALA A 136 -4.55 10.60 -3.21
CA ALA A 136 -5.23 10.81 -4.48
C ALA A 136 -5.55 12.29 -4.76
N ARG A 137 -5.78 13.08 -3.70
CA ARG A 137 -5.96 14.54 -3.81
C ARG A 137 -4.65 15.26 -4.12
N LYS A 138 -3.53 14.77 -3.57
CA LYS A 138 -2.18 15.34 -3.80
C LYS A 138 -1.63 14.97 -5.18
N PHE A 139 -1.91 13.75 -5.65
CA PHE A 139 -1.39 13.18 -6.90
C PHE A 139 -2.53 12.74 -7.83
N PRO A 140 -3.18 13.69 -8.54
CA PRO A 140 -4.34 13.37 -9.38
C PRO A 140 -3.98 12.48 -10.57
N GLU A 141 -2.72 12.52 -11.04
CA GLU A 141 -2.22 11.72 -12.17
C GLU A 141 -2.19 10.21 -11.90
N GLU A 142 -2.23 9.80 -10.63
CA GLU A 142 -2.16 8.39 -10.22
C GLU A 142 -3.41 7.92 -9.49
N ALA A 143 -4.49 8.70 -9.55
CA ALA A 143 -5.73 8.40 -8.86
C ALA A 143 -6.26 7.00 -9.21
N GLY A 144 -6.20 6.58 -10.48
CA GLY A 144 -6.64 5.24 -10.89
C GLY A 144 -5.86 4.10 -10.22
N VAL A 145 -4.55 4.26 -10.02
CA VAL A 145 -3.71 3.26 -9.35
C VAL A 145 -4.06 3.16 -7.87
N LEU A 146 -4.29 4.30 -7.22
CA LEU A 146 -4.66 4.37 -5.80
C LEU A 146 -6.02 3.73 -5.51
N TRP A 147 -7.02 3.99 -6.35
CA TRP A 147 -8.33 3.35 -6.21
C TRP A 147 -8.26 1.83 -6.41
N ARG A 148 -7.49 1.39 -7.41
CA ARG A 148 -7.26 -0.04 -7.66
C ARG A 148 -6.56 -0.71 -6.47
N THR A 149 -5.56 -0.08 -5.86
CA THR A 149 -4.81 -0.67 -4.74
C THR A 149 -5.66 -0.72 -3.47
N LEU A 150 -6.46 0.32 -3.22
CA LEU A 150 -7.43 0.33 -2.11
C LEU A 150 -8.49 -0.76 -2.26
N ALA A 151 -9.09 -0.88 -3.43
CA ALA A 151 -10.10 -1.91 -3.69
C ALA A 151 -9.50 -3.32 -3.63
N GLY A 152 -8.29 -3.51 -4.17
CA GLY A 152 -7.54 -4.76 -4.07
C GLY A 152 -7.21 -5.14 -2.62
N TYR A 153 -6.93 -4.17 -1.76
CA TYR A 153 -6.72 -4.40 -0.33
C TYR A 153 -7.99 -4.95 0.35
N TYR A 154 -9.15 -4.39 0.06
CA TYR A 154 -10.43 -4.88 0.62
C TYR A 154 -10.85 -6.24 0.05
N ALA A 155 -10.62 -6.45 -1.25
CA ALA A 155 -10.87 -7.73 -1.90
C ALA A 155 -10.12 -8.88 -1.20
N ARG A 156 -8.85 -8.67 -0.86
CA ARG A 156 -8.02 -9.69 -0.18
C ARG A 156 -8.39 -9.91 1.28
N LYS A 157 -8.93 -8.91 1.95
CA LYS A 157 -9.52 -9.08 3.29
C LYS A 157 -10.83 -9.87 3.29
N GLY A 158 -11.40 -10.15 2.11
CA GLY A 158 -12.69 -10.84 1.98
C GLY A 158 -13.91 -9.95 2.18
N ILE A 159 -13.74 -8.61 2.24
CA ILE A 159 -14.86 -7.68 2.40
C ILE A 159 -15.30 -7.18 1.03
N HIS A 160 -16.03 -8.03 0.31
CA HIS A 160 -16.42 -7.77 -1.09
C HIS A 160 -17.32 -6.55 -1.25
N SER A 161 -18.22 -6.27 -0.31
CA SER A 161 -19.12 -5.10 -0.39
C SER A 161 -18.34 -3.80 -0.38
N LYS A 162 -17.38 -3.64 0.55
CA LYS A 162 -16.54 -2.44 0.60
C LYS A 162 -15.66 -2.29 -0.63
N ALA A 163 -15.13 -3.39 -1.17
CA ALA A 163 -14.35 -3.33 -2.40
C ALA A 163 -15.19 -2.78 -3.57
N ARG A 164 -16.45 -3.21 -3.69
CA ARG A 164 -17.42 -2.69 -4.68
C ARG A 164 -17.71 -1.21 -4.47
N ASP A 165 -17.97 -0.80 -3.24
CA ASP A 165 -18.23 0.62 -2.92
C ASP A 165 -17.05 1.51 -3.34
N VAL A 166 -15.82 1.07 -3.05
CA VAL A 166 -14.59 1.78 -3.47
C VAL A 166 -14.44 1.80 -5.00
N PHE A 167 -14.79 0.73 -5.70
CA PHE A 167 -14.75 0.72 -7.16
C PHE A 167 -15.78 1.68 -7.77
N GLU A 168 -17.00 1.72 -7.25
CA GLU A 168 -18.05 2.66 -7.70
C GLU A 168 -17.68 4.11 -7.37
N GLU A 169 -17.09 4.38 -6.20
CA GLU A 169 -16.53 5.70 -5.89
C GLU A 169 -15.37 6.04 -6.85
N GLY A 170 -14.49 5.09 -7.14
CA GLY A 170 -13.38 5.28 -8.07
C GLY A 170 -13.82 5.62 -9.50
N THR A 171 -14.82 4.91 -10.04
CA THR A 171 -15.36 5.19 -11.38
C THR A 171 -16.12 6.51 -11.43
N THR A 172 -16.81 6.87 -10.33
CA THR A 172 -17.56 8.13 -10.25
C THR A 172 -16.69 9.33 -9.91
N THR A 173 -15.50 9.18 -9.34
CA THR A 173 -14.61 10.30 -8.98
C THR A 173 -13.52 10.57 -10.01
N ALA A 174 -13.09 9.55 -10.76
CA ALA A 174 -11.99 9.68 -11.70
C ALA A 174 -12.28 10.68 -12.84
N ALA A 175 -11.30 11.51 -13.15
CA ALA A 175 -11.43 12.61 -14.11
C ALA A 175 -10.92 12.23 -15.51
N THR A 176 -9.97 11.30 -15.61
CA THR A 176 -9.40 10.89 -16.88
C THR A 176 -9.98 9.58 -17.38
N VAL A 177 -10.07 9.43 -18.70
CA VAL A 177 -10.48 8.18 -19.34
C VAL A 177 -9.48 7.06 -19.03
N LYS A 178 -8.20 7.40 -18.81
CA LYS A 178 -7.16 6.43 -18.45
C LYS A 178 -7.41 5.82 -17.08
N ASP A 179 -7.69 6.66 -16.08
CA ASP A 179 -7.97 6.20 -14.72
C ASP A 179 -9.22 5.32 -14.67
N ILE A 180 -10.26 5.68 -15.43
CA ILE A 180 -11.51 4.90 -15.44
C ILE A 180 -11.33 3.57 -16.13
N ARG A 181 -10.57 3.52 -17.23
CA ARG A 181 -10.21 2.23 -17.84
C ARG A 181 -9.48 1.34 -16.83
N LEU A 182 -8.48 1.88 -16.12
CA LEU A 182 -7.70 1.13 -15.15
C LEU A 182 -8.56 0.59 -13.99
N VAL A 183 -9.40 1.45 -13.40
CA VAL A 183 -10.30 1.05 -12.30
C VAL A 183 -11.34 0.04 -12.79
N PHE A 184 -11.97 0.29 -13.94
CA PHE A 184 -12.99 -0.58 -14.52
C PHE A 184 -12.46 -1.97 -14.88
N GLU A 185 -11.28 -2.07 -15.51
CA GLU A 185 -10.65 -3.35 -15.81
C GLU A 185 -10.34 -4.13 -14.52
N SER A 186 -9.85 -3.45 -13.49
CA SER A 186 -9.61 -4.10 -12.19
C SER A 186 -10.90 -4.54 -11.48
N TYR A 187 -11.97 -3.76 -11.62
CA TYR A 187 -13.29 -4.09 -11.07
C TYR A 187 -13.91 -5.30 -11.79
N LEU A 188 -13.82 -5.34 -13.13
CA LEU A 188 -14.19 -6.51 -13.92
C LEU A 188 -13.45 -7.76 -13.46
N HIS A 189 -12.12 -7.69 -13.36
CA HIS A 189 -11.32 -8.83 -12.89
C HIS A 189 -11.71 -9.30 -11.49
N PHE A 190 -12.06 -8.36 -10.60
CA PHE A 190 -12.55 -8.69 -9.26
C PHE A 190 -13.91 -9.40 -9.30
N GLU A 191 -14.90 -8.87 -10.02
CA GLU A 191 -16.23 -9.50 -10.12
C GLU A 191 -16.15 -10.87 -10.80
N HIS A 192 -15.36 -11.01 -11.87
CA HIS A 192 -15.09 -12.30 -12.49
C HIS A 192 -14.46 -13.29 -11.50
N ALA A 193 -13.51 -12.85 -10.68
CA ALA A 193 -12.90 -13.72 -9.67
C ALA A 193 -13.88 -14.12 -8.56
N VAL A 194 -14.79 -13.24 -8.16
CA VAL A 194 -15.86 -13.54 -7.19
C VAL A 194 -16.84 -14.56 -7.77
N VAL A 195 -17.33 -14.33 -9.00
CA VAL A 195 -18.21 -15.26 -9.71
C VAL A 195 -17.55 -16.64 -9.85
N ALA A 196 -16.30 -16.70 -10.32
CA ALA A 196 -15.58 -17.95 -10.48
C ALA A 196 -15.46 -18.71 -9.15
N ALA A 197 -15.11 -18.01 -8.06
CA ALA A 197 -15.00 -18.61 -6.74
C ALA A 197 -16.34 -19.15 -6.21
N GLU A 198 -17.47 -18.49 -6.49
CA GLU A 198 -18.79 -19.00 -6.09
C GLU A 198 -19.23 -20.21 -6.94
N LEU A 199 -18.95 -20.20 -8.25
CA LEU A 199 -19.23 -21.35 -9.13
C LEU A 199 -18.43 -22.60 -8.72
N ASP A 200 -17.16 -22.43 -8.37
CA ASP A 200 -16.30 -23.53 -7.90
C ASP A 200 -16.81 -24.14 -6.59
N LYS A 201 -17.29 -23.32 -5.65
CA LYS A 201 -17.93 -23.81 -4.41
C LYS A 201 -19.19 -24.62 -4.72
N GLY A 202 -20.04 -24.13 -5.61
CA GLY A 202 -21.24 -24.84 -6.07
C GLY A 202 -20.91 -26.22 -6.64
N ALA A 203 -19.89 -26.31 -7.50
CA ALA A 203 -19.46 -27.56 -8.12
C ALA A 203 -18.88 -28.58 -7.10
N GLN A 204 -18.13 -28.13 -6.09
CA GLN A 204 -17.59 -29.00 -5.04
C GLN A 204 -18.69 -29.56 -4.12
N GLN A 205 -19.76 -28.79 -3.90
CA GLN A 205 -20.89 -29.21 -3.08
C GLN A 205 -21.76 -30.25 -3.79
N GLU A 206 -21.93 -30.15 -5.11
CA GLU A 206 -22.63 -31.15 -5.92
C GLU A 206 -21.89 -32.51 -5.93
N ASN A 207 -20.55 -32.52 -5.87
CA ASN A 207 -19.75 -33.75 -5.81
C ASN A 207 -19.75 -34.45 -4.43
N SER A 208 -20.14 -33.76 -3.36
CA SER A 208 -20.10 -34.25 -1.98
C SER A 208 -21.48 -34.57 -1.37
N ALA A 209 -22.57 -34.30 -2.09
CA ALA A 209 -23.92 -34.43 -1.54
C ALA A 209 -24.57 -35.80 -1.81
N SER A 210 -24.32 -36.75 -0.90
CA SER A 210 -25.29 -37.81 -0.54
C SER A 210 -26.10 -37.49 0.72
N ALA A 211 -26.02 -36.28 1.29
CA ALA A 211 -26.82 -35.94 2.48
C ALA A 211 -27.13 -34.44 2.58
N LEU A 212 -28.42 -34.15 2.82
CA LEU A 212 -29.04 -32.89 3.26
C LEU A 212 -29.53 -31.91 2.18
N GLN A 213 -30.72 -32.25 1.70
CA GLN A 213 -31.57 -31.59 0.71
C GLN A 213 -32.25 -30.28 1.18
N CYS A 214 -31.65 -29.52 2.10
CA CYS A 214 -32.25 -28.25 2.59
C CYS A 214 -31.40 -26.99 2.34
N CYS A 215 -30.21 -27.08 1.74
CA CYS A 215 -29.37 -25.91 1.40
C CYS A 215 -29.34 -25.55 -0.09
N TRP A 216 -30.11 -26.24 -0.95
CA TRP A 216 -30.01 -26.13 -2.42
C TRP A 216 -30.46 -24.79 -3.04
N LEU A 217 -31.12 -23.91 -2.29
CA LEU A 217 -31.62 -22.62 -2.79
C LEU A 217 -30.62 -21.46 -2.60
N ALA A 218 -29.85 -21.44 -1.51
CA ALA A 218 -29.05 -20.26 -1.19
C ALA A 218 -27.81 -20.10 -2.08
N ASP A 219 -27.16 -21.19 -2.49
CA ASP A 219 -25.87 -21.12 -3.19
C ASP A 219 -26.01 -20.85 -4.70
N LYS A 220 -27.08 -21.34 -5.35
CA LYS A 220 -27.33 -21.06 -6.78
C LYS A 220 -27.76 -19.60 -7.01
N ASP A 221 -28.64 -19.09 -6.15
CA ASP A 221 -29.12 -17.71 -6.21
C ASP A 221 -27.98 -16.69 -6.07
N ASN A 222 -26.94 -17.00 -5.28
CA ASN A 222 -25.78 -16.12 -5.09
C ASN A 222 -24.91 -16.01 -6.35
N ALA A 223 -24.70 -17.13 -7.08
CA ALA A 223 -23.94 -17.12 -8.33
C ALA A 223 -24.68 -16.35 -9.42
N ASP A 224 -25.99 -16.58 -9.56
CA ASP A 224 -26.85 -15.89 -10.53
C ASP A 224 -26.93 -14.39 -10.24
N LEU A 225 -27.03 -13.99 -8.95
CA LEU A 225 -26.99 -12.59 -8.55
C LEU A 225 -25.66 -11.91 -8.91
N ASN A 226 -24.53 -12.60 -8.72
CA ASN A 226 -23.22 -12.05 -9.09
C ASN A 226 -23.04 -11.98 -10.62
N MET A 227 -23.57 -12.93 -11.37
CA MET A 227 -23.61 -12.89 -12.85
C MET A 227 -24.43 -11.70 -13.36
N ALA A 228 -25.65 -11.51 -12.85
CA ALA A 228 -26.49 -10.38 -13.24
C ALA A 228 -25.84 -9.02 -12.92
N ARG A 229 -25.05 -8.95 -11.83
CA ARG A 229 -24.26 -7.75 -11.50
C ARG A 229 -23.14 -7.49 -12.51
N LEU A 230 -22.43 -8.53 -12.91
CA LEU A 230 -21.36 -8.43 -13.91
C LEU A 230 -21.91 -7.92 -15.26
N GLU A 231 -23.05 -8.46 -15.69
CA GLU A 231 -23.75 -8.02 -16.90
C GLU A 231 -24.12 -6.54 -16.82
N ARG A 232 -24.75 -6.12 -15.72
CA ARG A 232 -25.10 -4.73 -15.47
C ARG A 232 -23.87 -3.80 -15.50
N LEU A 233 -22.74 -4.25 -14.99
CA LEU A 233 -21.49 -3.50 -14.99
C LEU A 233 -20.96 -3.30 -16.42
N LEU A 234 -21.06 -4.32 -17.28
CA LEU A 234 -20.69 -4.23 -18.69
C LEU A 234 -21.60 -3.27 -19.47
N GLU A 235 -22.90 -3.31 -19.20
CA GLU A 235 -23.90 -2.40 -19.82
C GLU A 235 -23.65 -0.93 -19.44
N ARG A 236 -23.22 -0.66 -18.20
CA ARG A 236 -22.93 0.70 -17.71
C ARG A 236 -21.62 1.30 -18.26
N ARG A 237 -20.77 0.50 -18.91
CA ARG A 237 -19.47 0.97 -19.45
C ARG A 237 -19.59 2.22 -20.35
N PRO A 238 -20.45 2.27 -21.38
CA PRO A 238 -20.62 3.47 -22.20
C PRO A 238 -21.10 4.68 -21.39
N GLU A 239 -21.97 4.49 -20.40
CA GLU A 239 -22.47 5.57 -19.54
C GLU A 239 -21.34 6.20 -18.72
N MET A 240 -20.47 5.36 -18.15
CA MET A 240 -19.31 5.82 -17.40
C MET A 240 -18.35 6.62 -18.29
N LEU A 241 -18.08 6.16 -19.50
CA LEU A 241 -17.22 6.89 -20.45
C LEU A 241 -17.83 8.23 -20.87
N ASN A 242 -19.13 8.26 -21.16
CA ASN A 242 -19.85 9.48 -21.49
C ASN A 242 -19.80 10.48 -20.31
N GLY A 243 -19.99 10.00 -19.08
CA GLY A 243 -19.91 10.82 -17.87
C GLY A 243 -18.56 11.53 -17.69
N VAL A 244 -17.47 10.94 -18.20
CA VAL A 244 -16.11 11.50 -18.10
C VAL A 244 -15.87 12.55 -19.17
N GLN A 245 -16.29 12.24 -20.39
CA GLN A 245 -16.22 13.20 -21.49
C GLN A 245 -16.99 14.47 -21.13
N LEU A 246 -18.16 14.34 -20.50
CA LEU A 246 -18.93 15.48 -20.00
C LEU A 246 -18.16 16.32 -18.97
N ARG A 247 -17.44 15.69 -18.03
CA ARG A 247 -16.62 16.41 -17.05
C ARG A 247 -15.47 17.15 -17.73
N GLN A 248 -14.76 16.48 -18.64
CA GLN A 248 -13.67 17.09 -19.40
C GLN A 248 -14.15 18.29 -20.22
N ASN A 249 -15.30 18.16 -20.87
CA ASN A 249 -15.91 19.24 -21.67
C ASN A 249 -16.40 20.41 -20.78
N SER A 250 -16.94 20.13 -19.59
CA SER A 250 -17.35 21.16 -18.63
C SER A 250 -16.15 21.98 -18.11
N HIS A 251 -14.99 21.35 -17.93
CA HIS A 251 -13.76 22.05 -17.58
C HIS A 251 -13.22 22.90 -18.74
N ALA A 252 -13.46 22.49 -19.99
CA ALA A 252 -13.09 23.25 -21.18
C ALA A 252 -13.97 24.50 -21.38
N SER A 253 -15.29 24.39 -21.23
CA SER A 253 -16.21 25.54 -21.37
C SER A 253 -16.02 26.60 -20.28
N ARG A 254 -15.67 26.19 -19.06
CA ARG A 254 -15.39 27.09 -17.93
C ARG A 254 -14.09 27.89 -18.07
N ARG A 255 -13.14 27.44 -18.92
CA ARG A 255 -11.91 28.18 -19.24
C ARG A 255 -12.09 29.15 -20.43
N GLY A 256 -13.11 28.97 -21.26
CA GLY A 256 -13.38 29.81 -22.43
C GLY A 256 -14.18 31.10 -22.16
N THR A 257 -14.63 31.32 -20.93
CA THR A 257 -15.48 32.47 -20.55
C THR A 257 -14.73 33.56 -19.75
N THR A 258 -13.42 33.39 -19.53
CA THR A 258 -12.55 34.36 -18.84
C THR A 258 -11.61 35.11 -19.79
N GLY A 259 -12.00 35.26 -21.06
CA GLY A 259 -11.27 36.02 -22.09
C GLY A 259 -12.04 37.25 -22.53
#